data_AF-A0A1Z8ST43-F1
#
_entry.id   AF-A0A1Z8ST43-F1
#
_cell.length_a   1.000
_cell.length_b   1.000
_cell.length_c   1.000
_cell.angle_alpha   90.00
_cell.angle_beta   90.00
_cell.angle_gamma   90.00
#
_symmetry.space_group_name_H-M   'P 1'
#
loop_
_entity.id
_entity.type
_entity.pdbx_description
1 polymer ?
#
loop_
_entity_poly.entity_id
_entity_poly.type
_entity_poly.pdbx_seq_one_letter_code
_entity_poly.pdbx_strand_id
1 'polypeptide(L)'
;MEFMKALPILLSLALSIISCRTLEWNVETYTYDNIAREIKPNSEPVPVYYLKNDITFPYKIIGRANATCSVKQRYDQPIPLKLLKNQVREVGGDALLAPKLEDSYTWTAPIIERID
;
A
#
# COMPACT_ATOMS: atom_id res chain seq x y z
N MET A 1 -8.60 59.13 3.47
CA MET A 1 -7.87 58.19 2.59
C MET A 1 -6.84 57.48 3.45
N GLU A 2 -7.22 56.40 4.12
CA GLU A 2 -6.28 55.56 4.87
C GLU A 2 -6.75 54.10 4.75
N PHE A 3 -6.37 53.48 3.64
CA PHE A 3 -6.55 52.05 3.39
C PHE A 3 -5.18 51.45 3.09
N MET A 4 -4.29 51.41 4.08
CA MET A 4 -3.00 50.73 3.93
C MET A 4 -2.42 50.45 5.30
N LYS A 5 -2.58 49.19 5.77
CA LYS A 5 -1.65 48.50 6.68
C LYS A 5 -2.03 47.06 7.07
N ALA A 6 -3.01 46.43 6.41
CA ALA A 6 -3.37 45.03 6.70
C ALA A 6 -2.94 44.03 5.61
N LEU A 7 -2.23 44.46 4.56
CA LEU A 7 -1.93 43.58 3.41
C LEU A 7 -0.71 42.64 3.52
N PRO A 8 0.36 42.89 4.32
CA PRO A 8 1.53 42.01 4.24
C PRO A 8 1.42 40.75 5.11
N ILE A 9 0.49 40.68 6.06
CA ILE A 9 0.40 39.55 7.00
C ILE A 9 -0.31 38.35 6.36
N LEU A 10 -1.31 38.57 5.49
CA LEU A 10 -2.06 37.51 4.82
C LEU A 10 -1.25 36.75 3.74
N LEU A 11 -0.22 37.38 3.15
CA LEU A 11 0.61 36.71 2.15
C LEU A 11 1.59 35.71 2.77
N SER A 12 2.03 35.95 4.00
CA SER A 12 2.94 35.05 4.72
C SER A 12 2.29 33.72 5.13
N LEU A 13 0.98 33.73 5.44
CA LEU A 13 0.24 32.53 5.82
C LEU A 13 -0.06 31.63 4.61
N ALA A 14 -0.20 32.20 3.41
CA ALA A 14 -0.48 31.45 2.19
C ALA A 14 0.75 30.67 1.67
N LEU A 15 1.97 31.15 1.93
CA LEU A 15 3.20 30.44 1.56
C LEU A 15 3.61 29.34 2.56
N SER A 16 3.13 29.36 3.80
CA SER A 16 3.37 28.28 4.77
C SER A 16 2.51 27.02 4.55
N ILE A 17 1.53 27.05 3.64
CA ILE A 17 0.68 25.88 3.32
C ILE A 17 1.34 24.99 2.24
N ILE A 18 2.34 25.49 1.52
CA ILE A 18 3.01 24.76 0.42
C ILE A 18 4.23 23.98 0.95
N SER A 19 4.04 23.17 1.98
CA SER A 19 4.96 22.05 2.23
C SER A 19 4.36 20.92 3.06
N CYS A 20 3.05 20.72 2.99
CA CYS A 20 2.52 19.37 3.17
C CYS A 20 2.80 18.62 1.87
N ARG A 21 3.96 17.95 1.74
CA ARG A 21 4.15 16.97 0.67
C ARG A 21 3.09 15.88 0.86
N THR A 22 2.05 15.89 0.04
CA THR A 22 1.05 14.82 0.05
C THR A 22 1.76 13.51 -0.30
N LEU A 23 1.62 12.50 0.56
CA LEU A 23 2.11 11.15 0.28
C LEU A 23 1.29 10.59 -0.88
N GLU A 24 1.91 10.43 -2.04
CA GLU A 24 1.29 9.82 -3.21
C GLU A 24 1.73 8.36 -3.32
N TRP A 25 0.77 7.49 -3.58
CA TRP A 25 0.99 6.05 -3.72
C TRP A 25 0.54 5.59 -5.09
N ASN A 26 1.44 4.94 -5.82
CA ASN A 26 1.12 4.15 -7.00
C ASN A 26 0.96 2.68 -6.59
N VAL A 27 -0.05 2.01 -7.12
CA VAL A 27 -0.42 0.64 -6.74
C VAL A 27 -0.42 -0.24 -7.99
N GLU A 28 0.35 -1.32 -7.95
CA GLU A 28 0.48 -2.26 -9.08
C GLU A 28 0.40 -3.70 -8.60
N THR A 29 -0.49 -4.46 -9.24
CA THR A 29 -0.72 -5.87 -8.93
C THR A 29 -0.30 -6.75 -10.10
N TYR A 30 0.41 -7.85 -9.81
CA TYR A 30 0.79 -8.84 -10.81
C TYR A 30 0.17 -10.19 -10.47
N THR A 31 -0.46 -10.87 -11.42
CA THR A 31 -0.89 -12.27 -11.30
C THR A 31 0.06 -13.19 -12.06
N TYR A 32 0.34 -14.37 -11.52
CA TYR A 32 1.27 -15.33 -12.12
C TYR A 32 0.59 -16.45 -12.89
N ASP A 33 -0.72 -16.58 -12.72
CA ASP A 33 -1.57 -17.43 -13.55
C ASP A 33 -2.65 -16.58 -14.24
N ASN A 34 -3.19 -17.12 -15.34
CA ASN A 34 -4.29 -16.51 -16.08
C ASN A 34 -5.64 -17.06 -15.59
N ILE A 35 -5.76 -17.37 -14.30
CA ILE A 35 -6.97 -17.95 -13.72
C ILE A 35 -7.85 -16.80 -13.23
N ALA A 36 -9.07 -16.73 -13.77
CA ALA A 36 -10.11 -15.83 -13.25
C ALA A 36 -10.53 -16.30 -11.85
N ARG A 37 -10.44 -15.40 -10.88
CA ARG A 37 -10.88 -15.61 -9.50
C ARG A 37 -12.00 -14.63 -9.16
N GLU A 38 -12.84 -15.03 -8.21
CA GLU A 38 -13.82 -14.12 -7.66
C GLU A 38 -13.12 -13.06 -6.79
N ILE A 39 -13.47 -11.79 -7.01
CA ILE A 39 -12.98 -10.69 -6.18
C ILE A 39 -13.58 -10.87 -4.79
N LYS A 40 -12.74 -10.84 -3.75
CA LYS A 40 -13.21 -10.98 -2.38
C LYS A 40 -13.84 -9.69 -1.85
N PRO A 41 -14.93 -9.78 -1.09
CA PRO A 41 -15.58 -8.60 -0.53
C PRO A 41 -14.67 -7.89 0.48
N ASN A 42 -14.80 -6.56 0.56
CA ASN A 42 -14.01 -5.73 1.48
C ASN A 42 -14.25 -6.03 2.96
N SER A 43 -15.38 -6.67 3.29
CA SER A 43 -15.73 -7.10 4.65
C SER A 43 -14.87 -8.25 5.16
N GLU A 44 -14.24 -9.04 4.27
CA GLU A 44 -13.40 -10.15 4.71
C GLU A 44 -12.02 -9.64 5.17
N PRO A 45 -11.57 -10.05 6.37
CA PRO A 45 -10.23 -9.74 6.83
C PRO A 45 -9.21 -10.50 5.99
N VAL A 46 -8.27 -9.77 5.38
CA VAL A 46 -7.11 -10.37 4.71
C VAL A 46 -6.00 -10.59 5.76
N PRO A 47 -5.64 -11.84 6.09
CA PRO A 47 -4.52 -12.14 6.98
C PRO A 47 -3.20 -11.69 6.37
N VAL A 48 -2.24 -11.41 7.25
CA VAL A 48 -0.85 -11.09 6.87
C VAL A 48 0.05 -12.03 7.64
N TYR A 49 0.80 -12.86 6.94
CA TYR A 49 1.83 -13.71 7.52
C TYR A 49 3.17 -13.03 7.35
N TYR A 50 3.85 -12.68 8.43
CA TYR A 50 5.16 -12.02 8.35
C TYR A 50 6.28 -13.02 8.07
N LEU A 51 6.11 -14.27 8.51
CA LEU A 51 7.05 -15.36 8.24
C LEU A 51 6.34 -16.48 7.48
N LYS A 52 7.08 -17.12 6.56
CA LYS A 52 6.59 -18.32 5.87
C LYS A 52 6.25 -19.46 6.84
N ASN A 53 6.99 -19.56 7.94
CA ASN A 53 6.80 -20.61 8.94
C ASN A 53 5.53 -20.42 9.78
N ASP A 54 4.88 -19.26 9.71
CA ASP A 54 3.59 -19.01 10.38
C ASP A 54 2.42 -19.69 9.65
N ILE A 55 2.64 -20.16 8.42
CA ILE A 55 1.62 -20.80 7.60
C ILE A 55 1.68 -22.32 7.79
N THR A 56 0.63 -22.89 8.36
CA THR A 56 0.53 -24.33 8.68
C THR A 56 -0.25 -25.14 7.64
N PHE A 57 -0.64 -24.52 6.52
CA PHE A 57 -1.40 -25.14 5.44
C PHE A 57 -0.64 -25.04 4.12
N PRO A 58 -0.84 -25.98 3.18
CA PRO A 58 -0.23 -25.86 1.87
C PRO A 58 -0.85 -24.67 1.13
N TYR A 59 -0.03 -23.98 0.34
CA TYR A 59 -0.44 -22.79 -0.39
C TYR A 59 0.38 -22.64 -1.68
N LYS A 60 -0.13 -21.84 -2.61
CA LYS A 60 0.63 -21.36 -3.77
C LYS A 60 0.64 -19.83 -3.81
N ILE A 61 1.65 -19.27 -4.46
CA ILE A 61 1.73 -17.84 -4.73
C ILE A 61 1.05 -17.60 -6.08
N ILE A 62 0.00 -16.79 -6.08
CA ILE A 62 -0.82 -16.52 -7.27
C ILE A 62 -0.56 -15.14 -7.87
N GLY A 63 0.14 -14.29 -7.12
CA GLY A 63 0.48 -12.96 -7.57
C GLY A 63 1.37 -12.21 -6.58
N ARG A 64 1.53 -10.92 -6.82
CA ARG A 64 2.31 -10.00 -6.01
C ARG A 64 1.62 -8.64 -5.96
N ALA A 65 1.47 -8.13 -4.75
CA ALA A 65 0.96 -6.80 -4.47
C ALA A 65 2.14 -5.81 -4.34
N ASN A 66 2.03 -4.63 -4.93
CA ASN A 66 3.03 -3.57 -4.79
C ASN A 66 2.38 -2.22 -4.45
N ALA A 67 3.09 -1.42 -3.66
CA ALA A 67 2.74 -0.04 -3.38
C ALA A 67 4.02 0.80 -3.38
N THR A 68 4.14 1.68 -4.37
CA THR A 68 5.29 2.58 -4.55
C THR A 68 4.93 3.97 -4.07
N CYS A 69 5.73 4.52 -3.16
CA CYS A 69 5.51 5.87 -2.64
C CYS A 69 6.33 6.91 -3.41
N SER A 70 5.79 8.12 -3.56
CA SER A 70 6.53 9.27 -4.11
C SER A 70 7.68 9.76 -3.21
N VAL A 71 7.73 9.31 -1.95
CA VAL A 71 8.81 9.63 -1.01
C VAL A 71 9.53 8.38 -0.53
N LYS A 72 10.81 8.54 -0.22
CA LYS A 72 11.66 7.46 0.27
C LYS A 72 11.10 6.87 1.58
N GLN A 73 10.90 5.57 1.56
CA GLN A 73 10.48 4.74 2.67
C GLN A 73 11.69 4.18 3.42
N ARG A 74 11.44 3.75 4.66
CA ARG A 74 12.42 3.03 5.49
C ARG A 74 11.80 1.78 6.08
N TYR A 75 12.62 0.80 6.41
CA TYR A 75 12.16 -0.48 6.98
C TYR A 75 11.48 -0.32 8.35
N ASP A 76 11.80 0.75 9.09
CA ASP A 76 11.18 1.09 10.38
C ASP A 76 9.84 1.83 10.24
N GLN A 77 9.43 2.19 9.02
CA GLN A 77 8.16 2.85 8.78
C GLN A 77 7.00 1.86 8.65
N PRO A 78 5.76 2.28 8.94
CA PRO A 78 4.59 1.42 8.78
C PRO A 78 4.43 0.91 7.35
N ILE A 79 4.23 -0.40 7.22
CA ILE A 79 3.90 -1.04 5.95
C ILE A 79 2.53 -0.53 5.49
N PRO A 80 2.34 -0.16 4.20
CA PRO A 80 1.06 0.30 3.65
C PRO A 80 0.07 -0.86 3.46
N LEU A 81 -0.23 -1.60 4.53
CA LEU A 81 -1.01 -2.85 4.51
C LEU A 81 -2.39 -2.69 3.88
N LYS A 82 -3.03 -1.52 4.03
CA LYS A 82 -4.34 -1.26 3.40
C LYS A 82 -4.24 -1.36 1.87
N LEU A 83 -3.21 -0.76 1.28
CA LEU A 83 -2.99 -0.78 -0.18
C LEU A 83 -2.66 -2.19 -0.67
N LEU A 84 -1.81 -2.92 0.06
CA LEU A 84 -1.45 -4.28 -0.31
C LEU A 84 -2.63 -5.25 -0.16
N LYS A 85 -3.44 -5.13 0.90
CA LYS A 85 -4.59 -6.01 1.14
C LYS A 85 -5.72 -5.82 0.12
N ASN A 86 -5.89 -4.61 -0.41
CA ASN A 86 -6.86 -4.36 -1.47
C ASN A 86 -6.52 -5.18 -2.73
N GLN A 87 -5.23 -5.23 -3.08
CA GLN A 87 -4.76 -6.02 -4.22
C GLN A 87 -4.99 -7.52 -4.02
N VAL A 88 -4.86 -8.03 -2.79
CA VAL A 88 -5.25 -9.44 -2.50
C VAL A 88 -6.71 -9.70 -2.83
N ARG A 89 -7.60 -8.77 -2.49
CA ARG A 89 -9.03 -8.91 -2.79
C ARG A 89 -9.31 -8.87 -4.27
N GLU A 90 -8.69 -7.92 -4.98
CA GLU A 90 -8.79 -7.79 -6.44
C GLU A 90 -8.33 -9.04 -7.18
N VAL A 91 -7.26 -9.69 -6.67
CA VAL A 91 -6.75 -10.94 -7.22
C VAL A 91 -7.56 -12.16 -6.78
N GLY A 92 -8.39 -12.04 -5.74
CA GLY A 92 -9.12 -13.17 -5.15
C GLY A 92 -8.23 -14.07 -4.27
N GLY A 93 -7.10 -13.57 -3.77
CA GLY A 93 -6.20 -14.31 -2.88
C GLY A 93 -6.70 -14.46 -1.45
N ASP A 94 -6.06 -15.32 -0.68
CA ASP A 94 -6.40 -15.57 0.72
C ASP A 94 -5.63 -14.69 1.70
N ALA A 95 -4.36 -14.42 1.43
CA ALA A 95 -3.52 -13.66 2.35
C ALA A 95 -2.36 -12.95 1.66
N LEU A 96 -1.75 -12.00 2.40
CA LEU A 96 -0.43 -11.46 2.11
C LEU A 96 0.64 -12.25 2.85
N LEU A 97 1.75 -12.52 2.18
CA LEU A 97 2.92 -13.16 2.77
C LEU A 97 4.11 -12.21 2.75
N ALA A 98 4.84 -12.16 3.87
CA ALA A 98 6.11 -11.50 4.10
C ALA A 98 6.27 -10.13 3.39
N PRO A 99 5.40 -9.14 3.69
CA PRO A 99 5.56 -7.80 3.12
C PRO A 99 6.92 -7.23 3.46
N LYS A 100 7.59 -6.67 2.45
CA LYS A 100 8.94 -6.12 2.60
C LYS A 100 9.12 -4.89 1.72
N LEU A 101 10.10 -4.08 2.11
CA LEU A 101 10.57 -2.98 1.31
C LEU A 101 11.54 -3.53 0.26
N GLU A 102 11.15 -3.52 -1.01
CA GLU A 102 11.95 -4.07 -2.14
C GLU A 102 13.07 -3.12 -2.53
N ASP A 103 12.77 -1.83 -2.54
CA ASP A 103 13.69 -0.73 -2.76
C ASP A 103 13.36 0.43 -1.82
N SER A 104 14.03 1.57 -1.93
CA SER A 104 13.77 2.73 -1.06
C SER A 104 12.38 3.36 -1.17
N TYR A 105 11.45 2.86 -2.00
CA TYR A 105 10.16 3.47 -2.31
C TYR A 105 9.00 2.44 -2.38
N THR A 106 9.31 1.19 -2.72
CA THR A 106 8.32 0.16 -3.08
C THR A 106 8.18 -0.90 -2.00
N TRP A 107 6.98 -1.00 -1.42
CA TRP A 107 6.58 -2.14 -0.61
C TRP A 107 5.99 -3.23 -1.49
N THR A 108 6.44 -4.47 -1.31
CA THR A 108 5.98 -5.63 -2.07
C THR A 108 5.61 -6.79 -1.14
N ALA A 109 4.65 -7.60 -1.56
CA ALA A 109 4.24 -8.79 -0.84
C ALA A 109 3.64 -9.84 -1.79
N PRO A 110 4.07 -11.12 -1.74
CA PRO A 110 3.36 -12.22 -2.37
C PRO A 110 1.90 -12.32 -1.91
N ILE A 111 1.02 -12.60 -2.88
CA ILE A 111 -0.39 -12.93 -2.67
C ILE A 111 -0.51 -14.46 -2.72
N ILE A 112 -1.03 -15.06 -1.66
CA ILE A 112 -1.15 -16.52 -1.55
C ILE A 112 -2.59 -16.98 -1.62
N GLU A 113 -2.77 -18.19 -2.17
CA GLU A 113 -4.01 -18.96 -2.20
C GLU A 113 -3.74 -20.29 -1.49
N ARG A 114 -4.60 -20.66 -0.53
CA ARG A 114 -4.59 -21.96 0.11
C ARG A 114 -4.92 -23.02 -0.93
N ILE A 115 -4.24 -24.16 -0.85
CA ILE A 115 -4.55 -25.34 -1.64
C ILE A 115 -4.90 -26.47 -0.68
N ASP A 116 -5.75 -27.37 -1.12
CA ASP A 116 -6.13 -28.59 -0.39
C ASP A 116 -5.25 -29.78 -0.83
#